data_AF-A0A1F8P1N7-F1
#
_entry.id   AF-A0A1F8P1N7-F1
#
_cell.length_a   1.000
_cell.length_b   1.000
_cell.length_c   1.000
_cell.angle_alpha   90.00
_cell.angle_beta   90.00
_cell.angle_gamma   90.00
#
_symmetry.space_group_name_H-M   'P 1'
#
loop_
_entity.id
_entity.type
_entity.pdbx_description
1 polymer ?
#
loop_
_entity_poly.entity_id
_entity_poly.type
_entity_poly.pdbx_seq_one_letter_code
_entity_poly.pdbx_strand_id
1 'polypeptide(L)'
;MRPEQEPIKYWDEGGVKITSTRLIIGPATYFLKDIKSVGISKTKERKQYIFQNTAISIFLLSYILSDSGLLKEFNWLHATILMVVLGNLFFVIISLIRVVSYDIWISTPIATVFVLSSSNKKYTERVAEEIKKSI
;
A
#
# COMPACT_ATOMS: atom_id res chain seq x y z
N MET A 1 26.82 -44.02 2.83
CA MET A 1 25.96 -43.28 1.89
C MET A 1 25.70 -41.91 2.52
N ARG A 2 26.17 -40.82 1.91
CA ARG A 2 25.78 -39.47 2.36
C ARG A 2 24.34 -39.25 1.92
N PRO A 3 23.44 -38.76 2.79
CA PRO A 3 22.11 -38.39 2.34
C PRO A 3 22.23 -37.32 1.26
N GLU A 4 21.54 -37.54 0.13
CA GLU A 4 21.39 -36.54 -0.92
C GLU A 4 20.80 -35.29 -0.28
N GLN A 5 21.59 -34.21 -0.23
CA GLN A 5 21.10 -32.92 0.23
C GLN A 5 20.06 -32.45 -0.76
N GLU A 6 18.80 -32.35 -0.32
CA GLU A 6 17.72 -31.76 -1.10
C GLU A 6 18.19 -30.41 -1.66
N PRO A 7 17.91 -30.10 -2.94
CA PRO A 7 18.39 -28.88 -3.56
C PRO A 7 17.95 -27.67 -2.73
N ILE A 8 18.91 -26.79 -2.42
CA ILE A 8 18.66 -25.57 -1.65
C ILE A 8 17.61 -24.77 -2.43
N LYS A 9 16.36 -24.80 -1.96
CA LYS A 9 15.28 -24.02 -2.55
C LYS A 9 15.53 -22.55 -2.23
N TYR A 10 16.08 -21.84 -3.23
CA TYR A 10 16.35 -20.42 -3.17
C TYR A 10 15.40 -19.69 -4.12
N TRP A 11 14.67 -18.71 -3.59
CA TRP A 11 13.77 -17.87 -4.35
C TRP A 11 13.94 -16.41 -3.93
N ASP A 12 14.02 -15.48 -4.89
CA ASP A 12 14.29 -14.05 -4.66
C ASP A 12 13.50 -13.21 -5.66
N GLU A 13 12.45 -12.51 -5.20
CA GLU A 13 11.66 -11.60 -6.03
C GLU A 13 11.13 -10.42 -5.22
N GLY A 14 11.33 -9.20 -5.73
CA GLY A 14 10.68 -7.99 -5.18
C GLY A 14 11.06 -7.66 -3.73
N GLY A 15 12.27 -8.02 -3.29
CA GLY A 15 12.73 -7.78 -1.92
C GLY A 15 12.29 -8.84 -0.91
N VAL A 16 11.69 -9.94 -1.38
CA VAL A 16 11.40 -11.14 -0.60
C VAL A 16 12.37 -12.25 -1.00
N LYS A 17 13.09 -12.80 -0.01
CA LYS A 17 13.99 -13.94 -0.21
C LYS A 17 13.51 -15.12 0.62
N ILE A 18 13.40 -16.28 -0.02
CA ILE A 18 13.07 -17.55 0.61
C ILE A 18 14.28 -18.45 0.43
N THR A 19 14.83 -18.89 1.56
CA THR A 19 15.92 -19.87 1.62
C THR A 19 15.37 -21.18 2.20
N SER A 20 16.21 -22.21 2.30
CA SER A 20 15.80 -23.49 2.89
C SER A 20 15.29 -23.42 4.33
N THR A 21 15.66 -22.39 5.10
CA THR A 21 15.31 -22.29 6.53
C THR A 21 14.67 -20.97 6.93
N ARG A 22 14.80 -19.94 6.09
CA ARG A 22 14.42 -18.55 6.43
C ARG A 22 13.66 -17.88 5.30
N LEU A 23 12.67 -17.11 5.69
CA LEU A 23 11.96 -16.12 4.90
C LEU A 23 12.47 -14.72 5.31
N ILE A 24 12.99 -13.96 4.37
CA ILE A 24 13.52 -12.61 4.59
C ILE A 24 12.65 -11.64 3.79
N ILE A 25 12.03 -10.68 4.46
CA ILE A 25 11.19 -9.65 3.84
C ILE A 25 11.62 -8.29 4.38
N GLY A 26 12.27 -7.48 3.55
CA GLY A 26 12.87 -6.22 3.98
C GLY A 26 13.86 -6.44 5.14
N PRO A 27 13.74 -5.73 6.28
CA PRO A 27 14.61 -5.93 7.45
C PRO A 27 14.20 -7.13 8.32
N ALA A 28 13.01 -7.70 8.12
CA ALA A 28 12.48 -8.77 8.96
C ALA A 28 12.90 -10.15 8.44
N THR A 29 13.29 -11.04 9.35
CA THR A 29 13.63 -12.44 9.05
C THR A 29 12.77 -13.37 9.89
N TYR A 30 12.15 -14.35 9.25
CA TYR A 30 11.28 -15.35 9.85
C TYR A 30 11.86 -16.74 9.57
N PHE A 31 11.81 -17.64 10.57
CA PHE A 31 12.21 -19.03 10.36
C PHE A 31 11.04 -19.83 9.81
N LEU A 32 11.25 -20.55 8.71
CA LEU A 32 10.18 -21.30 8.04
C LEU A 32 9.57 -22.37 8.94
N LYS A 33 10.39 -23.04 9.76
CA LYS A 33 9.95 -24.03 10.77
C LYS A 33 8.91 -23.50 11.77
N ASP A 34 8.89 -22.19 11.99
CA ASP A 34 8.02 -21.54 12.97
C ASP A 34 6.74 -21.01 12.31
N ILE A 35 6.58 -21.19 10.99
CA ILE A 35 5.38 -20.77 10.27
C ILE A 35 4.42 -21.96 10.21
N LYS A 36 3.25 -21.83 10.83
CA LYS A 36 2.19 -22.86 10.82
C LYS A 36 1.27 -22.73 9.62
N SER A 37 0.99 -21.50 9.20
CA SER A 37 0.10 -21.24 8.08
C SER A 37 0.40 -19.88 7.45
N VAL A 38 0.03 -19.77 6.18
CA VAL A 38 0.23 -18.56 5.37
C VAL A 38 -1.08 -18.26 4.65
N GLY A 39 -1.48 -17.01 4.64
CA GLY A 39 -2.65 -16.57 3.89
C GLY A 39 -2.49 -15.16 3.34
N ILE A 40 -3.47 -14.77 2.54
CA ILE A 40 -3.56 -13.44 1.94
C ILE A 40 -4.83 -12.80 2.47
N SER A 41 -4.68 -11.61 3.05
CA SER A 41 -5.79 -10.73 3.39
C SER A 41 -5.94 -9.66 2.33
N LYS A 42 -7.17 -9.21 2.10
CA LYS A 42 -7.46 -8.09 1.20
C LYS A 42 -7.84 -6.89 2.06
N THR A 43 -6.92 -5.93 2.18
CA THR A 43 -7.14 -4.71 2.94
C THR A 43 -7.53 -3.58 2.01
N LYS A 44 -8.62 -2.88 2.33
CA LYS A 44 -9.05 -1.69 1.61
C LYS A 44 -8.64 -0.48 2.44
N GLU A 45 -7.54 0.16 2.06
CA GLU A 45 -7.09 1.38 2.73
C GLU A 45 -7.70 2.62 2.08
N ARG A 46 -8.00 3.61 2.93
CA ARG A 46 -8.48 4.93 2.51
C ARG A 46 -7.30 5.89 2.52
N LYS A 47 -6.98 6.50 1.38
CA LYS A 47 -5.83 7.42 1.21
C LYS A 47 -6.00 8.78 1.92
N GLN A 48 -6.35 8.83 3.20
CA GLN A 48 -6.73 10.09 3.87
C GLN A 48 -5.66 11.20 3.81
N TYR A 49 -4.36 10.87 3.78
CA TYR A 49 -3.27 11.84 3.92
C TYR A 49 -2.95 12.69 2.67
N ILE A 50 -3.13 12.18 1.44
CA ILE A 50 -2.86 12.96 0.22
C ILE A 50 -3.91 14.07 0.02
N PHE A 51 -5.10 13.89 0.61
CA PHE A 51 -6.25 14.76 0.42
C PHE A 51 -6.15 16.08 1.20
N GLN A 52 -5.58 16.09 2.41
CA GLN A 52 -5.43 17.31 3.20
C GLN A 52 -4.45 18.30 2.55
N ASN A 53 -3.31 17.80 2.04
CA ASN A 53 -2.30 18.67 1.40
C ASN A 53 -2.81 19.32 0.10
N THR A 54 -3.68 18.62 -0.64
CA THR A 54 -4.23 19.16 -1.90
C THR A 54 -5.25 20.27 -1.61
N ALA A 55 -6.08 20.13 -0.56
CA ALA A 55 -7.08 21.14 -0.19
C ALA A 55 -6.40 22.45 0.26
N ILE A 56 -5.33 22.34 1.06
CA ILE A 56 -4.52 23.46 1.51
C ILE A 56 -3.86 24.16 0.31
N SER A 57 -3.36 23.40 -0.66
CA SER A 57 -2.72 23.96 -1.86
C SER A 57 -3.70 24.72 -2.76
N ILE A 58 -4.92 24.20 -2.95
CA ILE A 58 -5.98 24.88 -3.72
C ILE A 58 -6.42 26.17 -3.03
N PHE A 59 -6.57 26.13 -1.70
CA PHE A 59 -6.91 27.33 -0.92
C PHE A 59 -5.81 28.40 -1.04
N LEU A 60 -4.54 28.03 -0.89
CA LEU A 60 -3.39 28.93 -1.08
C LEU A 60 -3.34 29.52 -2.50
N LEU A 61 -3.56 28.71 -3.53
CA LEU A 61 -3.58 29.19 -4.92
C LEU A 61 -4.70 30.21 -5.15
N SER A 62 -5.89 29.95 -4.59
CA SER A 62 -7.03 30.86 -4.69
C SER A 62 -6.78 32.21 -3.99
N TYR A 63 -6.09 32.19 -2.86
CA TYR A 63 -5.68 33.39 -2.13
C TYR A 63 -4.66 34.23 -2.92
N ILE A 64 -3.64 33.60 -3.49
CA ILE A 64 -2.61 34.27 -4.31
C ILE A 64 -3.24 34.90 -5.57
N LEU A 65 -4.13 34.17 -6.24
CA LEU A 65 -4.83 34.68 -7.43
C LEU A 65 -5.77 35.85 -7.10
N SER A 66 -6.38 35.84 -5.92
CA SER A 66 -7.18 36.96 -5.42
C SER A 66 -6.36 38.23 -5.21
N ASP A 67 -5.20 38.10 -4.55
CA ASP A 67 -4.33 39.23 -4.22
C ASP A 67 -3.71 39.87 -5.48
N SER A 68 -3.44 39.06 -6.52
CA SER A 68 -2.89 39.50 -7.81
C SER A 68 -3.83 40.36 -8.67
N GLY A 69 -5.09 40.53 -8.27
CA GLY A 69 -6.08 41.36 -8.99
C GLY A 69 -6.66 40.74 -10.26
N LEU A 70 -6.20 39.55 -10.69
CA LEU A 70 -6.72 38.80 -11.85
C LEU A 70 -8.20 38.39 -11.72
N LEU A 71 -8.71 38.28 -10.50
CA LEU A 71 -10.11 37.93 -10.21
C LEU A 71 -11.02 39.15 -9.98
N LYS A 72 -10.58 40.38 -10.27
CA LYS A 72 -11.42 41.58 -10.05
C LYS A 72 -12.57 41.74 -11.04
N GLU A 73 -12.48 41.18 -12.24
CA GLU A 73 -13.53 41.29 -13.28
C GLU A 73 -14.54 40.13 -13.26
N PHE A 74 -14.16 39.00 -12.69
CA PHE A 74 -15.07 37.91 -12.39
C PHE A 74 -15.63 38.13 -10.99
N ASN A 75 -16.95 38.11 -10.85
CA ASN A 75 -17.66 38.28 -9.58
C ASN A 75 -17.02 37.36 -8.50
N TRP A 76 -16.10 37.93 -7.70
CA TRP A 76 -15.06 37.18 -6.97
C TRP A 76 -15.64 36.12 -6.03
N LEU A 77 -16.81 36.46 -5.49
CA LEU A 77 -17.63 35.59 -4.65
C LEU A 77 -18.08 34.33 -5.41
N HIS A 78 -18.54 34.47 -6.66
CA HIS A 78 -18.96 33.34 -7.48
C HIS A 78 -17.79 32.44 -7.84
N ALA A 79 -16.65 33.00 -8.26
CA ALA A 79 -15.47 32.20 -8.60
C ALA A 79 -14.94 31.41 -7.39
N THR A 80 -14.91 32.04 -6.22
CA THR A 80 -14.49 31.41 -4.97
C THR A 80 -15.44 30.28 -4.55
N ILE A 81 -16.76 30.52 -4.60
CA ILE A 81 -17.77 29.49 -4.29
C ILE A 81 -17.64 28.32 -5.28
N LEU A 82 -17.48 28.59 -6.58
CA LEU A 82 -17.33 27.56 -7.60
C LEU A 82 -16.07 26.71 -7.38
N MET A 83 -14.94 27.32 -7.03
CA MET A 83 -13.71 26.59 -6.71
C MET A 83 -13.85 25.75 -5.44
N VAL A 84 -14.50 26.26 -4.40
CA VAL A 84 -14.74 25.50 -3.16
C VAL A 84 -15.66 24.31 -3.43
N VAL A 85 -16.71 24.49 -4.23
CA VAL A 85 -17.65 23.42 -4.58
C VAL A 85 -16.99 22.37 -5.48
N LEU A 86 -16.31 22.78 -6.56
CA LEU A 86 -15.61 21.86 -7.47
C LEU A 86 -14.46 21.15 -6.76
N GLY A 87 -13.72 21.85 -5.90
CA GLY A 87 -12.69 21.27 -5.05
C GLY A 87 -13.27 20.20 -4.15
N ASN A 88 -14.32 20.50 -3.39
CA ASN A 88 -14.98 19.51 -2.52
C ASN A 88 -15.56 18.32 -3.31
N LEU A 89 -16.17 18.55 -4.47
CA LEU A 89 -16.68 17.48 -5.32
C LEU A 89 -15.56 16.56 -5.81
N PHE A 90 -14.44 17.14 -6.25
CA PHE A 90 -13.23 16.41 -6.62
C PHE A 90 -12.67 15.62 -5.41
N PHE A 91 -12.65 16.21 -4.22
CA PHE A 91 -12.27 15.51 -2.99
C PHE A 91 -13.19 14.33 -2.67
N VAL A 92 -14.50 14.49 -2.80
CA VAL A 92 -15.47 13.41 -2.59
C VAL A 92 -15.20 12.28 -3.59
N ILE A 93 -15.09 12.59 -4.88
CA ILE A 93 -14.85 11.59 -5.94
C ILE A 93 -13.56 10.81 -5.70
N ILE A 94 -12.45 11.48 -5.37
CA ILE A 94 -11.17 10.79 -5.18
C ILE A 94 -11.11 10.09 -3.81
N SER A 95 -11.78 10.60 -2.77
CA SER A 95 -11.88 9.90 -1.48
C SER A 95 -12.68 8.60 -1.54
N LEU A 96 -13.52 8.45 -2.57
CA LEU A 96 -14.25 7.21 -2.88
C LEU A 96 -13.35 6.18 -3.58
N ILE A 97 -12.21 6.59 -4.15
CA ILE A 97 -11.24 5.68 -4.76
C ILE A 97 -10.54 4.90 -3.63
N ARG A 98 -10.96 3.64 -3.45
CA ARG A 98 -10.34 2.70 -2.52
C ARG A 98 -9.12 2.10 -3.16
N VAL A 99 -7.97 2.21 -2.52
CA VAL A 99 -6.80 1.43 -2.92
C VAL A 99 -6.92 0.06 -2.28
N VAL A 100 -6.82 -0.97 -3.11
CA VAL A 100 -6.82 -2.35 -2.67
C VAL A 100 -5.37 -2.75 -2.45
N SER A 101 -5.05 -3.13 -1.23
CA SER A 101 -3.78 -3.77 -0.87
C SER A 101 -4.05 -5.25 -0.55
N TYR A 102 -3.08 -6.08 -0.90
CA TYR A 102 -3.05 -7.50 -0.59
C TYR A 102 -1.93 -7.73 0.39
N ASP A 103 -2.28 -8.24 1.57
CA ASP A 103 -1.35 -8.43 2.67
C ASP A 103 -1.12 -9.92 2.90
N ILE A 104 0.14 -10.33 2.93
CA ILE A 104 0.50 -11.69 3.34
C ILE A 104 0.58 -11.70 4.85
N TRP A 105 -0.15 -12.63 5.46
CA TRP A 105 -0.02 -12.94 6.87
C TRP A 105 0.57 -14.33 7.06
N ILE A 106 1.41 -14.46 8.08
CA ILE A 106 1.95 -15.74 8.53
C ILE A 106 1.51 -15.98 9.98
N SER A 107 1.10 -17.20 10.28
CA SER A 107 0.82 -17.61 11.66
C SER A 107 2.04 -18.28 12.26
N THR A 108 2.54 -17.74 13.36
CA THR A 108 3.63 -18.33 14.15
C THR A 108 3.09 -18.85 15.48
N PRO A 109 3.85 -19.65 16.25
CA PRO A 109 3.46 -20.05 17.61
C PRO A 109 3.11 -18.88 18.54
N ILE A 110 3.68 -17.69 18.29
CA ILE A 110 3.54 -16.51 19.14
C ILE A 110 2.36 -15.64 18.68
N ALA A 111 2.28 -15.35 17.38
CA ALA A 111 1.27 -14.46 16.82
C ALA A 111 1.08 -14.63 15.32
N THR A 112 -0.03 -14.08 14.80
CA THR A 112 -0.23 -13.84 13.37
C THR A 112 0.37 -12.48 13.01
N VAL A 113 1.30 -12.46 12.04
CA VAL A 113 2.03 -11.25 11.63
C VAL A 113 1.80 -10.98 10.15
N PHE A 114 1.55 -9.73 9.80
CA PHE A 114 1.52 -9.27 8.41
C PHE A 114 2.94 -8.97 7.95
N VAL A 115 3.41 -9.68 6.94
CA VAL A 115 4.82 -9.68 6.56
C VAL A 115 5.09 -8.91 5.26
N LEU A 116 4.09 -8.79 4.40
CA LEU A 116 4.21 -8.08 3.13
C LEU A 116 2.86 -7.44 2.79
N SER A 117 2.88 -6.20 2.32
CA SER A 117 1.72 -5.51 1.75
C SER A 117 2.05 -5.05 0.34
N SER A 118 1.20 -5.37 -0.64
CA SER A 118 1.37 -4.91 -2.03
C SER A 118 0.03 -4.67 -2.71
N SER A 119 -0.04 -3.66 -3.58
CA SER A 119 -1.19 -3.45 -4.46
C SER A 119 -1.26 -4.47 -5.61
N ASN A 120 -0.18 -5.21 -5.86
CA ASN A 120 -0.11 -6.18 -6.94
C ASN A 120 -0.55 -7.57 -6.47
N LYS A 121 -1.80 -7.92 -6.80
CA LYS A 121 -2.41 -9.22 -6.48
C LYS A 121 -1.55 -10.40 -6.93
N LYS A 122 -1.14 -10.42 -8.21
CA LYS A 122 -0.41 -11.56 -8.80
C LYS A 122 0.94 -11.76 -8.13
N TYR A 123 1.64 -10.68 -7.81
CA TYR A 123 2.90 -10.74 -7.08
C TYR A 123 2.69 -11.33 -5.68
N THR A 124 1.69 -10.83 -4.94
CA THR A 124 1.37 -11.29 -3.59
C THR A 124 0.97 -12.77 -3.56
N GLU A 125 0.19 -13.22 -4.55
CA GLU A 125 -0.19 -14.63 -4.70
C GLU A 125 1.01 -15.53 -4.96
N ARG A 126 1.92 -15.14 -5.88
CA ARG A 126 3.16 -15.89 -6.14
C ARG A 126 4.04 -16.02 -4.90
N VAL A 127 4.25 -14.92 -4.19
CA VAL A 127 5.05 -14.92 -2.95
C VAL A 127 4.42 -15.86 -1.92
N ALA A 128 3.10 -15.73 -1.67
CA ALA A 128 2.42 -16.57 -0.70
C ALA A 128 2.45 -18.07 -1.08
N GLU A 129 2.33 -18.38 -2.37
CA GLU A 129 2.43 -19.74 -2.87
C GLU A 129 3.85 -20.31 -2.67
N GLU A 130 4.89 -19.54 -2.95
CA GLU A 130 6.26 -20.00 -2.73
C GLU A 130 6.61 -20.15 -1.25
N ILE A 131 6.07 -19.31 -0.36
CA ILE A 131 6.21 -19.53 1.09
C ILE A 131 5.51 -20.84 1.48
N LYS A 132 4.28 -21.09 1.01
CA LYS A 132 3.55 -22.34 1.30
C LYS A 132 4.26 -23.59 0.81
N LYS A 133 4.93 -23.52 -0.34
CA LYS A 133 5.73 -24.64 -0.88
C LYS A 133 7.06 -24.85 -0.13
N SER A 134 7.41 -23.97 0.81
CA SER A 134 8.71 -23.98 1.50
C SER A 134 8.58 -24.26 3.01
N ILE A 135 7.34 -24.47 3.50
CA ILE A 135 7.01 -24.87 4.87
C ILE A 135 6.62 -26.34 4.83
#